data_AF-A0A1M4UME1-F1
#
_entry.id   AF-A0A1M4UME1-F1
#
_cell.length_a   1.000
_cell.length_b   1.000
_cell.length_c   1.000
_cell.angle_alpha   90.00
_cell.angle_beta   90.00
_cell.angle_gamma   90.00
#
_symmetry.space_group_name_H-M   'P 1'
#
loop_
_entity.id
_entity.type
_entity.pdbx_description
1 polymer ?
#
loop_
_entity_poly.entity_id
_entity_poly.type
_entity_poly.pdbx_seq_one_letter_code
_entity_poly.pdbx_strand_id
1 'polypeptide(L)'
;MKILVDADACPVVRQIEAVAERHSVPVILLCDTNHIMTSDYSEVRTIEAGADSVDIALINILAAGDIVVTQDYGVAAMALGKKAYAVHQNGWEYTDENIDRLLMERHIAKKARRASKKNHLSGPRKRTGEDNENFVTRFEALVLRLIGKD
;
A
#
# COMPACT_ATOMS: atom_id res chain seq x y z
N MET A 1 -7.22 -8.21 13.08
CA MET A 1 -6.55 -7.27 12.15
C MET A 1 -5.36 -7.97 11.52
N LYS A 2 -5.19 -7.85 10.21
CA LYS A 2 -3.96 -8.22 9.48
C LYS A 2 -3.50 -7.07 8.57
N ILE A 3 -2.25 -7.11 8.14
CA ILE A 3 -1.66 -6.17 7.19
C ILE A 3 -1.56 -6.86 5.83
N LEU A 4 -2.12 -6.25 4.79
CA LEU A 4 -1.99 -6.70 3.41
C LEU A 4 -1.17 -5.69 2.64
N VAL A 5 -0.14 -6.17 1.93
CA VAL A 5 0.78 -5.31 1.19
C VAL A 5 0.69 -5.67 -0.28
N ASP A 6 0.37 -4.67 -1.09
CA ASP A 6 0.62 -4.68 -2.53
C ASP A 6 2.14 -4.55 -2.73
N ALA A 7 2.80 -5.67 -3.01
CA ALA A 7 4.24 -5.82 -2.81
C ALA A 7 5.08 -5.66 -4.10
N ASP A 8 4.45 -5.66 -5.28
CA ASP A 8 5.14 -5.60 -6.59
C ASP A 8 6.11 -4.42 -6.70
N ALA A 9 5.79 -3.28 -6.08
CA ALA A 9 6.64 -2.09 -6.09
C ALA A 9 6.73 -1.40 -4.73
N CYS A 10 6.48 -2.12 -3.63
CA CYS A 10 6.49 -1.53 -2.30
C CYS A 10 7.94 -1.37 -1.76
N PRO A 11 8.45 -0.13 -1.58
CA PRO A 11 9.82 0.11 -1.13
C PRO A 11 10.00 -0.05 0.38
N VAL A 12 8.92 -0.36 1.11
CA VAL A 12 8.86 -0.36 2.57
C VAL A 12 8.48 -1.71 3.19
N VAL A 13 8.54 -2.81 2.43
CA VAL A 13 8.20 -4.16 2.93
C VAL A 13 8.97 -4.50 4.21
N ARG A 14 10.29 -4.27 4.23
CA ARG A 14 11.12 -4.54 5.43
C ARG A 14 10.68 -3.73 6.65
N GLN A 15 10.30 -2.48 6.44
CA GLN A 15 9.83 -1.58 7.50
C GLN A 15 8.47 -2.05 8.02
N ILE A 16 7.58 -2.50 7.14
CA ILE A 16 6.27 -3.08 7.49
C ILE A 16 6.48 -4.32 8.35
N GLU A 17 7.30 -5.26 7.90
CA GLU A 17 7.60 -6.50 8.62
C GLU A 17 8.20 -6.23 9.99
N ALA A 18 9.19 -5.33 10.08
CA ALA A 18 9.81 -5.00 11.35
C ALA A 18 8.84 -4.40 12.37
N VAL A 19 7.87 -3.58 11.93
CA VAL A 19 6.82 -3.05 12.82
C VAL A 19 5.83 -4.15 13.18
N ALA A 20 5.38 -4.91 12.19
CA ALA A 20 4.39 -5.96 12.38
C ALA A 20 4.88 -7.07 13.32
N GLU A 21 6.14 -7.49 13.18
CA GLU A 21 6.78 -8.49 14.02
C GLU A 21 6.86 -8.04 15.48
N ARG A 22 7.26 -6.79 15.74
CA ARG A 22 7.29 -6.22 17.11
C ARG A 22 5.93 -6.28 17.80
N HIS A 23 4.85 -6.14 17.04
CA HIS A 23 3.48 -6.08 17.56
C HIS A 23 2.68 -7.34 17.28
N SER A 24 3.32 -8.42 16.81
CA SER A 24 2.70 -9.71 16.48
C SER A 24 1.48 -9.59 15.53
N VAL A 25 1.53 -8.69 14.55
CA VAL A 25 0.45 -8.48 13.58
C VAL A 25 0.73 -9.26 12.29
N PRO A 26 -0.15 -10.19 11.87
CA PRO A 26 0.07 -10.97 10.65
C PRO A 26 0.22 -10.07 9.39
N VAL A 27 1.19 -10.40 8.53
CA VAL A 27 1.43 -9.73 7.24
C VAL A 27 1.25 -10.72 6.10
N ILE A 28 0.52 -10.29 5.07
CA ILE A 28 0.41 -10.97 3.78
C ILE A 28 0.98 -10.06 2.70
N LEU A 29 2.05 -10.51 2.05
CA LEU A 29 2.61 -9.86 0.87
C LEU A 29 1.96 -10.47 -0.38
N LEU A 30 1.36 -9.63 -1.21
CA LEU A 30 0.81 -10.06 -2.50
C LEU A 30 1.66 -9.49 -3.62
N CYS A 31 2.15 -10.37 -4.48
CA CYS A 31 2.94 -9.99 -5.65
C CYS A 31 2.58 -10.88 -6.84
N ASP A 32 2.85 -10.41 -8.05
CA ASP A 32 2.68 -11.20 -9.26
C ASP A 32 3.85 -12.21 -9.45
N THR A 33 3.70 -13.11 -10.41
CA THR A 33 4.74 -14.10 -10.77
C THR A 33 6.03 -13.49 -11.34
N ASN A 34 6.06 -12.20 -11.66
CA ASN A 34 7.26 -11.51 -12.13
C ASN A 34 8.15 -11.03 -10.98
N HIS A 35 7.65 -11.06 -9.75
CA HIS A 35 8.38 -10.65 -8.55
C HIS A 35 8.66 -11.86 -7.66
N ILE A 36 9.93 -12.26 -7.59
CA ILE A 36 10.37 -13.29 -6.64
C ILE A 36 10.59 -12.64 -5.28
N MET A 37 9.73 -12.95 -4.33
CA MET A 37 9.81 -12.47 -2.96
C MET A 37 9.92 -13.64 -1.98
N THR A 38 10.74 -13.46 -0.95
CA THR A 38 10.88 -14.38 0.17
C THR A 38 10.82 -13.59 1.46
N SER A 39 10.11 -14.11 2.46
CA SER A 39 10.04 -13.52 3.79
C SER A 39 10.08 -14.61 4.85
N ASP A 40 10.76 -14.33 5.96
CA ASP A 40 10.79 -15.20 7.14
C ASP A 40 9.61 -14.92 8.09
N TYR A 41 8.95 -13.77 7.92
CA TYR A 41 7.85 -13.32 8.78
C TYR A 41 6.49 -13.36 8.09
N SER A 42 6.43 -12.85 6.86
CA SER A 42 5.19 -12.65 6.13
C SER A 42 4.77 -13.90 5.35
N GLU A 43 3.46 -14.11 5.23
CA GLU A 43 2.93 -15.00 4.20
C GLU A 43 3.10 -14.34 2.83
N VAL A 44 3.77 -15.01 1.89
CA VAL A 44 3.93 -14.53 0.51
C VAL A 44 2.91 -15.24 -0.39
N ARG A 45 2.03 -14.47 -1.04
CA ARG A 45 1.07 -14.96 -2.02
C ARG A 45 1.44 -14.47 -3.41
N THR A 46 2.01 -15.36 -4.21
CA THR A 46 2.30 -15.11 -5.62
C THR A 46 1.06 -15.37 -6.47
N ILE A 47 0.61 -14.35 -7.19
CA ILE A 47 -0.56 -14.38 -8.06
C ILE A 47 -0.09 -14.44 -9.52
N GLU A 48 -0.80 -15.21 -10.36
CA GLU A 48 -0.50 -15.24 -11.79
C GLU A 48 -0.56 -13.81 -12.38
N ALA A 49 0.46 -13.46 -13.16
CA ALA A 49 0.54 -12.15 -13.78
C ALA A 49 -0.69 -11.91 -14.68
N GLY A 50 -1.40 -10.83 -14.41
CA GLY A 50 -2.61 -10.45 -15.11
C GLY A 50 -2.97 -9.02 -14.77
N ALA A 51 -3.78 -8.38 -15.61
CA ALA A 51 -4.24 -7.02 -15.34
C ALA A 51 -4.97 -6.97 -14.00
N ASP A 52 -4.46 -6.16 -13.08
CA ASP A 52 -5.00 -5.94 -11.73
C ASP A 52 -5.19 -7.24 -10.92
N SER A 53 -4.49 -8.33 -11.26
CA SER A 53 -4.72 -9.65 -10.62
C SER A 53 -4.35 -9.65 -9.14
N VAL A 54 -3.24 -8.99 -8.78
CA VAL A 54 -2.78 -8.78 -7.40
C VAL A 54 -3.79 -7.92 -6.62
N ASP A 55 -4.24 -6.81 -7.21
CA ASP A 55 -5.22 -5.91 -6.61
C ASP A 55 -6.53 -6.64 -6.28
N ILE A 56 -7.04 -7.42 -7.24
CA ILE A 56 -8.27 -8.21 -7.06
C ILE A 56 -8.07 -9.25 -5.95
N ALA A 57 -6.95 -9.98 -5.96
CA ALA A 57 -6.64 -10.97 -4.94
C ALA A 57 -6.57 -10.34 -3.54
N LEU A 58 -5.92 -9.18 -3.42
CA LEU A 58 -5.79 -8.42 -2.17
C LEU A 58 -7.17 -8.04 -1.64
N ILE A 59 -7.99 -7.40 -2.47
CA ILE A 59 -9.33 -6.96 -2.06
C ILE A 59 -10.22 -8.16 -1.68
N ASN A 60 -10.09 -9.30 -2.34
CA ASN A 60 -10.92 -10.48 -2.04
C ASN A 60 -10.71 -11.03 -0.62
N ILE A 61 -9.48 -10.99 -0.10
CA ILE A 61 -9.15 -11.52 1.23
C ILE A 61 -9.16 -10.44 2.33
N LEU A 62 -9.39 -9.18 1.94
CA LEU A 62 -9.48 -8.04 2.83
C LEU A 62 -10.77 -8.08 3.66
N ALA A 63 -10.63 -7.87 4.97
CA ALA A 63 -11.74 -7.75 5.91
C ALA A 63 -11.76 -6.36 6.58
N ALA A 64 -12.90 -6.01 7.19
CA ALA A 64 -13.02 -4.78 7.95
C ALA A 64 -12.01 -4.74 9.11
N GLY A 65 -11.41 -3.57 9.35
CA GLY A 65 -10.38 -3.37 10.36
C GLY A 65 -8.97 -3.83 9.98
N ASP A 66 -8.77 -4.44 8.82
CA ASP A 66 -7.43 -4.73 8.30
C ASP A 66 -6.72 -3.46 7.81
N ILE A 67 -5.40 -3.54 7.60
CA ILE A 67 -4.59 -2.46 7.04
C ILE A 67 -4.10 -2.88 5.65
N VAL A 68 -4.28 -2.01 4.66
CA VAL A 68 -3.71 -2.17 3.31
C VAL A 68 -2.57 -1.17 3.12
N VAL A 69 -1.40 -1.63 2.67
CA VAL A 69 -0.32 -0.74 2.22
C VAL A 69 -0.26 -0.79 0.70
N THR A 70 -0.55 0.34 0.04
CA THR A 70 -0.55 0.44 -1.43
C THR A 70 -0.27 1.87 -1.91
N GLN A 71 0.27 1.99 -3.12
CA GLN A 71 0.34 3.25 -3.86
C GLN A 71 -0.85 3.46 -4.79
N ASP A 72 -1.65 2.42 -5.05
CA ASP A 72 -2.77 2.51 -5.97
C ASP A 72 -3.99 3.11 -5.26
N TYR A 73 -4.37 4.31 -5.69
CA TYR A 73 -5.53 5.02 -5.13
C TYR A 73 -6.86 4.26 -5.34
N GLY A 74 -6.98 3.45 -6.39
CA GLY A 74 -8.14 2.59 -6.61
C GLY A 74 -8.20 1.46 -5.58
N VAL A 75 -7.08 0.79 -5.32
CA VAL A 75 -6.98 -0.23 -4.25
C VAL A 75 -7.27 0.37 -2.89
N ALA A 76 -6.70 1.55 -2.60
CA ALA A 76 -6.99 2.28 -1.36
C ALA A 76 -8.48 2.62 -1.22
N ALA A 77 -9.14 3.09 -2.29
CA ALA A 77 -10.56 3.37 -2.28
C ALA A 77 -11.42 2.12 -2.04
N MET A 78 -11.07 0.99 -2.68
CA MET A 78 -11.75 -0.28 -2.44
C MET A 78 -11.56 -0.77 -1.00
N ALA A 79 -10.38 -0.57 -0.42
CA ALA A 79 -10.10 -0.92 0.97
C ALA A 79 -10.95 -0.11 1.96
N LEU A 80 -11.03 1.21 1.77
CA LEU A 80 -11.90 2.09 2.56
C LEU A 80 -13.37 1.68 2.46
N GLY A 81 -13.84 1.34 1.24
CA GLY A 81 -15.19 0.81 1.01
C GLY A 81 -15.51 -0.45 1.82
N LYS A 82 -14.49 -1.29 2.09
CA LYS A 82 -14.59 -2.49 2.95
C LYS A 82 -14.43 -2.23 4.45
N LYS A 83 -14.36 -0.96 4.87
CA LYS A 83 -14.08 -0.56 6.26
C LYS A 83 -12.71 -1.03 6.76
N ALA A 84 -11.76 -1.18 5.84
CA ALA A 84 -10.35 -1.36 6.16
C ALA A 84 -9.63 0.00 6.17
N TYR A 85 -8.44 0.02 6.74
CA TYR A 85 -7.53 1.16 6.70
C TYR A 85 -6.60 1.02 5.50
N ALA A 86 -6.20 2.13 4.89
CA ALA A 86 -5.25 2.13 3.79
C ALA A 86 -4.15 3.15 4.02
N VAL A 87 -2.90 2.78 3.71
CA VAL A 87 -1.70 3.56 3.98
C VAL A 87 -0.84 3.65 2.72
N HIS A 88 -0.39 4.86 2.41
CA HIS A 88 0.61 5.07 1.38
C HIS A 88 2.00 4.71 1.91
N GLN A 89 2.91 4.23 1.07
CA GLN A 89 4.31 3.93 1.42
C GLN A 89 5.15 5.11 2.00
N ASN A 90 4.57 6.31 2.09
CA ASN A 90 5.17 7.48 2.75
C ASN A 90 4.63 7.68 4.17
N GLY A 91 3.76 6.78 4.64
CA GLY A 91 3.28 6.69 6.01
C GLY A 91 1.99 7.47 6.27
N TRP A 92 1.47 8.22 5.31
CA TRP A 92 0.18 8.89 5.46
C TRP A 92 -0.98 7.96 5.09
N GLU A 93 -2.13 8.19 5.71
CA GLU A 93 -3.34 7.38 5.55
C GLU A 93 -4.23 7.92 4.43
N TYR A 94 -4.76 7.02 3.61
CA TYR A 94 -5.92 7.34 2.79
C TYR A 94 -7.15 7.38 3.69
N THR A 95 -8.03 8.33 3.43
CA THR A 95 -9.26 8.49 4.19
C THR A 95 -10.42 8.85 3.27
N ASP A 96 -11.65 8.65 3.74
CA ASP A 96 -12.85 9.01 2.98
C ASP A 96 -12.86 10.51 2.61
N GLU A 97 -12.22 11.36 3.41
CA GLU A 97 -12.11 12.80 3.14
C GLU A 97 -11.09 13.17 2.05
N ASN A 98 -10.10 12.31 1.77
CA ASN A 98 -9.02 12.63 0.84
C ASN A 98 -9.02 11.79 -0.45
N ILE A 99 -9.65 10.61 -0.44
CA ILE A 99 -9.50 9.62 -1.51
C ILE A 99 -10.08 10.09 -2.84
N ASP A 100 -11.24 10.74 -2.84
CA ASP A 100 -11.89 11.24 -4.05
C ASP A 100 -11.04 12.30 -4.76
N ARG A 101 -10.43 13.20 -3.97
CA ARG A 101 -9.50 14.21 -4.48
C ARG A 101 -8.28 13.55 -5.11
N LEU A 102 -7.67 12.57 -4.44
CA LEU A 102 -6.49 11.86 -4.95
C LEU A 102 -6.79 11.12 -6.26
N LEU A 103 -7.95 10.46 -6.35
CA LEU A 103 -8.42 9.81 -7.57
C LEU A 103 -8.60 10.81 -8.72
N MET A 104 -9.18 11.97 -8.44
CA MET A 104 -9.36 13.05 -9.42
C MET A 104 -8.00 13.60 -9.89
N GLU A 105 -7.07 13.87 -8.97
CA GLU A 105 -5.72 14.35 -9.29
C GLU A 105 -4.97 13.33 -10.16
N ARG A 106 -5.05 12.03 -9.85
CA ARG A 106 -4.50 10.95 -10.69
C ARG A 106 -5.09 10.96 -12.09
N HIS A 107 -6.41 11.14 -12.21
CA HIS A 107 -7.09 11.21 -13.51
C HIS A 107 -6.60 12.39 -14.34
N ILE A 108 -6.55 13.60 -13.75
CA ILE A 108 -6.08 14.82 -14.41
C ILE A 108 -4.62 14.66 -14.85
N ALA A 109 -3.75 14.14 -13.99
CA ALA A 109 -2.34 13.90 -14.31
C ALA A 109 -2.18 12.92 -15.47
N LYS A 110 -2.98 11.84 -15.50
CA LYS A 110 -2.99 10.86 -16.61
C LYS A 110 -3.42 11.52 -17.93
N LYS A 111 -4.45 12.39 -17.90
CA LYS A 111 -4.92 13.14 -19.07
C LYS A 111 -3.86 14.12 -19.57
N ALA A 112 -3.21 14.86 -18.67
CA ALA A 112 -2.14 15.80 -19.00
C ALA A 112 -0.93 15.11 -19.66
N ARG A 113 -0.50 13.96 -19.12
CA ARG A 113 0.58 13.15 -19.73
C ARG A 113 0.25 12.69 -21.15
N ARG A 114 -1.00 12.27 -21.41
CA ARG A 114 -1.45 11.86 -22.76
C ARG A 114 -1.51 13.03 -23.75
N ALA A 115 -1.81 14.24 -23.27
CA ALA A 115 -1.91 15.43 -24.11
C ALA A 115 -0.53 16.07 -24.42
N SER A 116 0.48 15.86 -23.56
CA SER A 116 1.83 16.37 -23.78
C SER A 116 2.59 15.54 -24.83
N LYS A 117 3.10 16.19 -25.89
CA LYS A 117 4.06 15.58 -26.85
C LYS A 117 5.48 15.42 -26.27
N LYS A 118 5.78 16.03 -25.12
CA LYS A 118 7.07 15.90 -24.43
C LYS A 118 6.93 14.89 -23.29
N ASN A 119 7.61 13.74 -23.44
CA ASN A 119 7.65 12.66 -22.44
C ASN A 119 8.75 12.85 -21.38
N HIS A 120 9.47 13.98 -21.37
CA HIS A 120 10.50 14.27 -20.38
C HIS A 120 9.91 15.02 -19.16
N LEU A 121 9.09 14.32 -18.39
CA LEU A 121 8.85 14.69 -17.00
C LEU A 121 9.84 13.87 -16.16
N SER A 122 10.61 14.54 -15.30
CA SER A 122 11.44 13.83 -14.31
C SER A 122 10.53 12.96 -13.44
N GLY A 123 10.90 11.68 -13.28
CA GLY A 123 10.20 10.79 -12.38
C GLY A 123 10.23 11.29 -10.92
N PRO A 124 9.52 10.61 -10.01
CA PRO A 124 9.57 10.92 -8.59
C PRO A 124 11.02 10.99 -8.09
N ARG A 125 11.29 11.90 -7.13
CA ARG A 125 12.57 11.95 -6.43
C ARG A 125 12.88 10.57 -5.84
N LYS A 126 14.15 10.16 -5.84
CA LYS A 126 14.58 8.95 -5.13
C LYS A 126 14.22 9.05 -3.65
N ARG A 127 13.69 7.95 -3.11
CA ARG A 127 13.36 7.79 -1.70
C ARG A 127 14.63 7.88 -0.83
N THR A 128 14.53 8.49 0.34
CA THR A 128 15.64 8.64 1.32
C THR A 128 15.45 7.77 2.56
N GLY A 129 16.50 7.66 3.38
CA GLY A 129 16.42 7.03 4.71
C GLY A 129 15.39 7.72 5.60
N GLU A 130 15.36 9.06 5.57
CA GLU A 130 14.36 9.86 6.28
C GLU A 130 12.91 9.53 5.86
N ASP A 131 12.66 9.23 4.57
CA ASP A 131 11.33 8.79 4.13
C ASP A 131 10.94 7.45 4.77
N ASN A 132 11.91 6.54 4.99
CA ASN A 132 11.68 5.27 5.67
C ASN A 132 11.41 5.45 7.15
N GLU A 133 12.17 6.30 7.83
CA GLU A 133 11.97 6.62 9.25
C GLU A 133 10.58 7.24 9.46
N ASN A 134 10.22 8.22 8.63
CA ASN A 134 8.88 8.83 8.65
C ASN A 134 7.76 7.81 8.39
N PHE A 135 7.97 6.88 7.45
CA PHE A 135 7.02 5.79 7.22
C PHE A 135 6.86 4.94 8.48
N VAL A 136 7.96 4.46 9.08
CA VAL A 136 7.94 3.61 10.29
C VAL A 136 7.20 4.30 11.42
N THR A 137 7.54 5.56 11.73
CA THR A 137 6.91 6.31 12.82
C THR A 137 5.39 6.40 12.64
N ARG A 138 4.92 6.76 11.44
CA ARG A 138 3.48 6.91 11.19
C ARG A 138 2.76 5.58 11.12
N PHE A 139 3.37 4.58 10.47
CA PHE A 139 2.80 3.26 10.33
C PHE A 139 2.66 2.57 11.69
N GLU A 140 3.69 2.64 12.54
CA GLU A 140 3.65 2.08 13.90
C GLU A 140 2.60 2.79 14.78
N ALA A 141 2.47 4.11 14.66
CA ALA A 141 1.40 4.85 15.34
C ALA A 141 0.00 4.38 14.93
N LEU A 142 -0.22 4.10 13.63
CA LEU A 142 -1.46 3.50 13.15
C LEU A 142 -1.67 2.11 13.75
N VAL A 143 -0.66 1.23 13.68
CA VAL A 143 -0.75 -0.14 14.22
C VAL A 143 -1.13 -0.12 15.71
N LEU A 144 -0.45 0.69 16.52
CA LEU A 144 -0.73 0.84 17.95
C LEU A 144 -2.15 1.38 18.21
N ARG A 145 -2.58 2.38 17.43
CA ARG A 145 -3.94 2.93 17.52
C ARG A 145 -5.01 1.89 17.25
N LEU A 146 -4.76 0.92 16.38
CA LEU A 146 -5.73 -0.11 16.01
C LEU A 146 -5.70 -1.32 16.93
N ILE A 147 -4.54 -1.68 17.48
CA ILE A 147 -4.43 -2.72 18.51
C ILE A 147 -5.13 -2.27 19.81
N GLY A 148 -5.03 -0.99 20.17
CA GLY A 148 -5.66 -0.46 21.39
C GLY A 148 -7.17 -0.20 21.31
N LYS A 149 -7.82 -0.48 20.18
CA LYS A 149 -9.28 -0.39 20.01
C LYS A 149 -9.92 -1.76 20.29
N ASP A 150 -9.85 -2.20 21.54
CA ASP A 150 -10.68 -3.30 22.07
C ASP A 150 -11.88 -2.73 22.83
#